data_AF-M5RSG7-F1
#
_entry.id   AF-M5RSG7-F1
#
_cell.length_a   1.000
_cell.length_b   1.000
_cell.length_c   1.000
_cell.angle_alpha   90.00
_cell.angle_beta   90.00
_cell.angle_gamma   90.00
#
_symmetry.space_group_name_H-M   'P 1'
#
loop_
_entity.id
_entity.type
_entity.pdbx_description
1 polymer ?
#
loop_
_entity_poly.entity_id
_entity_poly.type
_entity_poly.pdbx_seq_one_letter_code
_entity_poly.pdbx_strand_id
1 'polypeptide(L)'
;MTQQQFTESRGFPKSHLAYGGWGFGGVQPAGQTGHMDLSHTRWALAALNHRPRHSAASDHMPATERSQLDLTNANAQHFLRLLQKHPSETRPQPETGDVGGEQKFDQLAIDDGGFYFSPIILAANKGRIERKAGRTFFRSYATATCDGVIALLASGVDMNDERVVAARVWLKQHGDWEYPYGIPRDYPEPWGEAVYFYHQAVRAEAYWRLGIGGDWAEQLIERLQRHQRSDGSIINQQSGLMKENDPLMCSALALIAAHYANRQINDVA
;
A
#
# COMPACT_ATOMS: atom_id res chain seq x y z
N MET A 1 12.99 -14.94 1.25
CA MET A 1 12.10 -13.79 1.55
C MET A 1 11.83 -13.65 3.04
N THR A 2 11.43 -14.73 3.76
CA THR A 2 11.25 -14.72 5.23
C THR A 2 12.50 -14.26 6.00
N GLN A 3 13.68 -14.75 5.63
CA GLN A 3 14.97 -14.36 6.26
C GLN A 3 15.37 -12.89 6.04
N GLN A 4 14.68 -12.16 5.15
CA GLN A 4 14.93 -10.74 4.88
C GLN A 4 13.93 -9.82 5.59
N GLN A 5 12.93 -10.38 6.29
CA GLN A 5 12.01 -9.58 7.10
C GLN A 5 12.80 -8.89 8.23
N PHE A 6 12.46 -7.65 8.53
CA PHE A 6 13.14 -6.91 9.59
C PHE A 6 12.69 -7.38 10.97
N THR A 7 13.46 -8.31 11.55
CA THR A 7 13.25 -8.91 12.87
C THR A 7 14.52 -8.81 13.71
N GLU A 8 14.50 -9.35 14.93
CA GLU A 8 15.66 -9.33 15.84
C GLU A 8 16.87 -10.04 15.23
N SER A 9 16.64 -11.14 14.49
CA SER A 9 17.68 -11.85 13.73
C SER A 9 18.37 -11.00 12.66
N ARG A 10 17.75 -9.87 12.28
CA ARG A 10 18.26 -8.88 11.32
C ARG A 10 18.71 -7.59 12.01
N GLY A 11 18.78 -7.57 13.35
CA GLY A 11 19.20 -6.42 14.14
C GLY A 11 18.10 -5.39 14.42
N PHE A 12 16.82 -5.74 14.22
CA PHE A 12 15.69 -4.84 14.47
C PHE A 12 14.93 -5.28 15.72
N PRO A 13 14.98 -4.51 16.83
CA PRO A 13 14.11 -4.76 17.97
C PRO A 13 12.64 -4.45 17.62
N LYS A 14 11.68 -5.05 18.33
CA LYS A 14 10.23 -4.80 18.12
C LYS A 14 9.79 -3.34 18.23
N SER A 15 10.56 -2.53 18.96
CA SER A 15 10.34 -1.08 19.08
C SER A 15 10.77 -0.30 17.84
N HIS A 16 11.56 -0.89 16.95
CA HIS A 16 12.02 -0.23 15.74
C HIS A 16 10.87 -0.09 14.73
N LEU A 17 10.75 1.08 14.11
CA LEU A 17 9.64 1.40 13.19
C LEU A 17 9.59 0.49 11.95
N ALA A 18 10.75 -0.03 11.55
CA ALA A 18 10.88 -0.97 10.43
C ALA A 18 10.50 -2.42 10.79
N TYR A 19 10.32 -2.74 12.08
CA TYR A 19 10.14 -4.12 12.53
C TYR A 19 8.92 -4.76 11.86
N GLY A 20 9.14 -5.92 11.24
CA GLY A 20 8.12 -6.75 10.60
C GLY A 20 7.87 -6.46 9.12
N GLY A 21 8.40 -5.37 8.57
CA GLY A 21 8.28 -5.09 7.14
C GLY A 21 9.47 -5.63 6.33
N TRP A 22 9.47 -5.27 5.04
CA TRP A 22 10.54 -5.54 4.08
C TRP A 22 11.02 -4.25 3.41
N GLY A 23 12.27 -4.26 2.99
CA GLY A 23 12.85 -3.23 2.12
C GLY A 23 13.53 -3.83 0.90
N PHE A 24 14.01 -2.96 0.02
CA PHE A 24 14.75 -3.27 -1.19
C PHE A 24 16.17 -2.65 -1.14
N GLY A 25 17.07 -3.18 -1.98
CA GLY A 25 18.47 -2.77 -2.05
C GLY A 25 19.49 -3.88 -1.78
N GLY A 26 19.07 -5.16 -1.81
CA GLY A 26 19.95 -6.32 -1.58
C GLY A 26 20.05 -6.73 -0.11
N VAL A 27 21.00 -7.62 0.20
CA VAL A 27 21.24 -8.08 1.58
C VAL A 27 21.96 -7.00 2.36
N GLN A 28 21.20 -6.24 3.13
CA GLN A 28 21.75 -5.19 3.99
C GLN A 28 22.45 -5.78 5.23
N PRO A 29 23.45 -5.10 5.81
CA PRO A 29 23.96 -5.40 7.15
C PRO A 29 22.86 -5.41 8.21
N ALA A 30 23.10 -6.05 9.36
CA ALA A 30 22.17 -6.04 10.48
C ALA A 30 21.90 -4.60 10.95
N GLY A 31 20.63 -4.28 11.21
CA GLY A 31 20.17 -2.95 11.64
C GLY A 31 20.02 -1.93 10.50
N GLN A 32 20.32 -2.28 9.24
CA GLN A 32 20.15 -1.37 8.10
C GLN A 32 18.90 -1.72 7.28
N THR A 33 18.02 -0.72 7.11
CA THR A 33 16.71 -0.88 6.46
C THR A 33 16.75 -0.78 4.94
N GLY A 34 17.80 -0.18 4.37
CA GLY A 34 17.82 0.19 2.95
C GLY A 34 16.63 1.10 2.59
N HIS A 35 16.02 0.87 1.42
CA HIS A 35 14.77 1.52 1.07
C HIS A 35 13.58 0.66 1.50
N MET A 36 12.81 1.16 2.47
CA MET A 36 11.63 0.47 2.99
C MET A 36 10.37 1.31 2.82
N ASP A 37 9.29 0.65 2.41
CA ASP A 37 7.94 1.21 2.40
C ASP A 37 6.88 0.11 2.45
N LEU A 38 5.63 0.55 2.48
CA LEU A 38 4.44 -0.28 2.49
C LEU A 38 4.33 -1.20 1.27
N SER A 39 4.71 -0.74 0.08
CA SER A 39 4.56 -1.52 -1.15
C SER A 39 5.48 -2.73 -1.16
N HIS A 40 6.72 -2.60 -0.70
CA HIS A 40 7.63 -3.74 -0.54
C HIS A 40 7.05 -4.81 0.39
N THR A 41 6.48 -4.38 1.52
CA THR A 41 5.85 -5.29 2.49
C THR A 41 4.62 -5.97 1.90
N ARG A 42 3.77 -5.22 1.19
CA ARG A 42 2.61 -5.75 0.46
C ARG A 42 3.02 -6.86 -0.51
N TRP A 43 4.00 -6.60 -1.37
CA TRP A 43 4.44 -7.57 -2.38
C TRP A 43 5.10 -8.80 -1.77
N ALA A 44 5.90 -8.64 -0.70
CA ALA A 44 6.46 -9.76 0.03
C ALA A 44 5.35 -10.66 0.62
N LEU A 45 4.33 -10.06 1.25
CA LEU A 45 3.18 -10.80 1.79
C LEU A 45 2.38 -11.49 0.70
N ALA A 46 2.10 -10.80 -0.41
CA ALA A 46 1.39 -11.37 -1.53
C ALA A 46 2.12 -12.58 -2.12
N ALA A 47 3.45 -12.51 -2.24
CA ALA A 47 4.27 -13.62 -2.74
C ALA A 47 4.32 -14.80 -1.75
N LEU A 48 4.54 -14.53 -0.45
CA LEU A 48 4.64 -15.57 0.57
C LEU A 48 3.33 -16.32 0.78
N ASN A 49 2.19 -15.62 0.67
CA ASN A 49 0.87 -16.19 0.90
C ASN A 49 0.17 -16.61 -0.41
N HIS A 50 0.84 -16.48 -1.58
CA HIS A 50 0.28 -16.96 -2.83
C HIS A 50 0.21 -18.49 -2.85
N ARG A 51 -0.99 -19.04 -3.04
CA ARG A 51 -1.21 -20.47 -3.24
C ARG A 51 -1.69 -20.71 -4.68
N PRO A 52 -0.92 -21.43 -5.51
CA PRO A 52 -1.36 -21.79 -6.85
C PRO A 52 -2.63 -22.64 -6.78
N ARG A 53 -3.66 -22.28 -7.56
CA ARG A 53 -4.97 -22.97 -7.57
C ARG A 53 -4.93 -24.45 -7.97
N HIS A 54 -3.80 -24.96 -8.49
CA HIS A 54 -3.69 -26.30 -9.06
C HIS A 54 -2.47 -27.10 -8.59
N SER A 55 -1.78 -26.69 -7.53
CA SER A 55 -0.70 -27.53 -6.99
C SER A 55 -1.28 -28.52 -5.97
N ALA A 56 -1.23 -29.83 -6.24
CA ALA A 56 -1.49 -30.85 -5.22
C ALA A 56 -0.56 -30.73 -3.98
N ALA A 57 0.51 -29.96 -4.09
CA ALA A 57 1.40 -29.55 -3.01
C ALA A 57 0.84 -28.45 -2.08
N SER A 58 -0.30 -27.81 -2.41
CA SER A 58 -0.91 -26.77 -1.55
C SER A 58 -1.54 -27.33 -0.29
N ASP A 59 -1.87 -28.62 -0.28
CA ASP A 59 -2.72 -29.20 0.75
C ASP A 59 -1.93 -29.64 1.99
N HIS A 60 -0.59 -29.78 1.89
CA HIS A 60 0.27 -30.16 3.00
C HIS A 60 1.52 -29.26 3.11
N MET A 61 1.32 -28.03 3.58
CA MET A 61 2.43 -27.26 4.17
C MET A 61 2.84 -27.91 5.51
N PRO A 62 4.12 -28.29 5.71
CA PRO A 62 4.61 -28.79 6.98
C PRO A 62 4.26 -27.85 8.14
N ALA A 63 3.97 -28.41 9.32
CA ALA A 63 3.58 -27.62 10.48
C ALA A 63 4.63 -26.54 10.85
N THR A 64 5.91 -26.85 10.71
CA THR A 64 7.03 -25.91 10.95
C THR A 64 7.03 -24.74 9.99
N GLU A 65 6.81 -24.99 8.69
CA GLU A 65 6.69 -23.93 7.68
C GLU A 65 5.45 -23.07 7.91
N ARG A 66 4.33 -23.69 8.31
CA ARG A 66 3.11 -22.97 8.65
C ARG A 66 3.32 -22.04 9.83
N SER A 67 3.90 -22.54 10.92
CA SER A 67 4.22 -21.72 12.10
C SER A 67 5.20 -20.58 11.76
N GLN A 68 6.16 -20.81 10.86
CA GLN A 68 7.06 -19.75 10.41
C GLN A 68 6.34 -18.69 9.58
N LEU A 69 5.42 -19.10 8.71
CA LEU A 69 4.58 -18.18 7.92
C LEU A 69 3.65 -17.38 8.83
N ASP A 70 3.01 -18.02 9.81
CA ASP A 70 2.14 -17.35 10.79
C ASP A 70 2.91 -16.29 11.59
N LEU A 71 4.12 -16.61 12.05
CA LEU A 71 5.00 -15.64 12.71
C LEU A 71 5.41 -14.49 11.77
N THR A 72 5.71 -14.81 10.50
CA THR A 72 6.05 -13.83 9.48
C THR A 72 4.89 -12.86 9.24
N ASN A 73 3.67 -13.39 9.14
CA ASN A 73 2.44 -12.61 8.97
C ASN A 73 2.16 -11.76 10.22
N ALA A 74 2.32 -12.30 11.43
CA ALA A 74 2.13 -11.56 12.67
C ALA A 74 3.11 -10.38 12.81
N ASN A 75 4.38 -10.59 12.46
CA ASN A 75 5.38 -9.52 12.40
C ASN A 75 4.99 -8.44 11.37
N ALA A 76 4.55 -8.84 10.18
CA ALA A 76 4.11 -7.89 9.16
C ALA A 76 2.87 -7.09 9.60
N GLN A 77 1.93 -7.72 10.29
CA GLN A 77 0.77 -7.03 10.86
C GLN A 77 1.16 -6.00 11.93
N HIS A 78 2.26 -6.22 12.67
CA HIS A 78 2.84 -5.21 13.58
C HIS A 78 3.37 -3.99 12.84
N PHE A 79 4.01 -4.19 11.69
CA PHE A 79 4.44 -3.09 10.80
C PHE A 79 3.24 -2.35 10.19
N LEU A 80 2.25 -3.07 9.67
CA LEU A 80 1.07 -2.48 9.04
C LEU A 80 0.24 -1.65 10.03
N ARG A 81 0.16 -2.07 11.28
CA ARG A 81 -0.53 -1.30 12.34
C ARG A 81 0.09 0.09 12.56
N LEU A 82 1.43 0.21 12.47
CA LEU A 82 2.13 1.49 12.57
C LEU A 82 1.79 2.44 11.41
N LEU A 83 1.54 1.87 10.23
CA LEU A 83 1.27 2.63 9.00
C LEU A 83 -0.19 3.05 8.87
N GLN A 84 -1.10 2.31 9.50
CA GLN A 84 -2.50 2.64 9.52
C GLN A 84 -2.81 3.66 10.62
N LYS A 85 -3.56 4.69 10.27
CA LYS A 85 -4.08 5.67 11.22
C LYS A 85 -5.36 5.14 11.85
N HIS A 86 -5.20 4.15 12.74
CA HIS A 86 -6.27 3.45 13.43
C HIS A 86 -6.15 3.61 14.97
N PRO A 87 -7.26 3.76 15.72
CA PRO A 87 -7.22 4.01 17.17
C PRO A 87 -6.49 2.94 18.01
N SER A 88 -6.33 1.72 17.48
CA SER A 88 -5.59 0.64 18.14
C SER A 88 -4.07 0.75 18.01
N GLU A 89 -3.55 1.73 17.26
CA GLU A 89 -2.14 2.08 17.22
C GLU A 89 -1.84 3.25 18.15
N THR A 90 -0.97 3.04 19.13
CA THR A 90 -0.60 4.05 20.13
C THR A 90 0.82 4.55 19.95
N ARG A 91 1.62 3.92 19.08
CA ARG A 91 2.98 4.38 18.78
C ARG A 91 2.94 5.69 17.98
N PRO A 92 3.87 6.62 18.24
CA PRO A 92 3.97 7.83 17.44
C PRO A 92 4.44 7.52 16.01
N GLN A 93 4.00 8.34 15.05
CA GLN A 93 4.63 8.39 13.73
C GLN A 93 6.07 8.93 13.85
N PRO A 94 6.98 8.57 12.93
CA PRO A 94 8.37 9.06 12.95
C PRO A 94 8.45 10.59 12.87
N GLU A 95 9.41 11.15 13.60
CA GLU A 95 9.71 12.56 13.55
C GLU A 95 10.39 12.96 12.22
N THR A 96 9.93 14.03 11.58
CA THR A 96 10.61 14.60 10.41
C THR A 96 11.74 15.53 10.86
N GLY A 97 12.97 15.02 10.90
CA GLY A 97 14.15 15.82 11.25
C GLY A 97 14.54 16.90 10.22
N ASP A 98 13.96 16.87 9.01
CA ASP A 98 14.37 17.72 7.88
C ASP A 98 13.45 18.93 7.61
N VAL A 99 12.59 19.30 8.56
CA VAL A 99 11.89 20.59 8.54
C VAL A 99 12.41 21.40 9.71
N GLY A 100 13.52 22.12 9.48
CA GLY A 100 14.27 22.93 10.44
C GLY A 100 13.48 23.33 11.69
N GLY A 101 13.73 22.59 12.78
CA GLY A 101 13.10 22.77 14.07
C GLY A 101 12.81 21.41 14.72
N GLU A 102 13.15 21.27 16.00
CA GLU A 102 12.72 20.16 16.85
C GLU A 102 11.19 20.18 16.97
N GLN A 103 10.47 19.71 15.96
CA GLN A 103 9.02 19.66 15.99
C GLN A 103 8.59 18.31 16.55
N LYS A 104 8.39 18.29 17.86
CA LYS A 104 7.69 17.20 18.53
C LYS A 104 6.28 17.11 17.96
N PHE A 105 5.94 15.95 17.42
CA PHE A 105 4.59 15.63 16.96
C PHE A 105 3.70 15.59 18.20
N ASP A 106 2.60 16.34 18.24
CA ASP A 106 1.55 16.05 19.22
C ASP A 106 0.95 14.70 18.83
N GLN A 107 1.29 13.67 19.62
CA GLN A 107 1.53 12.28 19.18
C GLN A 107 0.29 11.49 18.78
N LEU A 108 -0.90 12.06 18.94
CA LEU A 108 -2.11 11.37 18.50
C LEU A 108 -2.15 11.48 16.97
N ALA A 109 -2.09 10.36 16.25
CA ALA A 109 -2.38 10.30 14.82
C ALA A 109 -3.87 10.56 14.58
N ILE A 110 -4.28 11.37 13.58
CA ILE A 110 -5.71 11.51 13.28
C ILE A 110 -6.23 10.16 12.83
N ASP A 111 -7.11 9.55 13.63
CA ASP A 111 -7.65 8.22 13.32
C ASP A 111 -8.70 8.31 12.21
N ASP A 112 -8.25 8.21 10.96
CA ASP A 112 -9.11 8.23 9.78
C ASP A 112 -9.25 6.86 9.11
N GLY A 113 -8.48 5.86 9.54
CA GLY A 113 -8.49 4.49 9.00
C GLY A 113 -7.64 4.28 7.74
N GLY A 114 -7.11 5.36 7.15
CA GLY A 114 -6.23 5.30 5.99
C GLY A 114 -4.77 5.02 6.37
N PHE A 115 -3.91 4.91 5.36
CA PHE A 115 -2.48 4.60 5.53
C PHE A 115 -1.58 5.70 4.99
N TYR A 116 -0.43 5.90 5.64
CA TYR A 116 0.74 6.52 5.03
C TYR A 116 1.74 5.44 4.56
N PHE A 117 2.79 5.83 3.86
CA PHE A 117 3.55 4.92 2.99
C PHE A 117 4.84 4.39 3.57
N SER A 118 5.61 5.20 4.29
CA SER A 118 6.87 4.75 4.86
C SER A 118 7.16 5.43 6.18
N PRO A 119 7.54 4.67 7.23
CA PRO A 119 8.00 5.23 8.47
C PRO A 119 9.53 5.43 8.51
N ILE A 120 10.23 5.12 7.41
CA ILE A 120 11.70 5.15 7.32
C ILE A 120 12.15 6.14 6.26
N ILE A 121 11.59 6.03 5.04
CA ILE A 121 11.88 6.95 3.93
C ILE A 121 10.80 8.03 3.93
N LEU A 122 10.91 8.99 4.84
CA LEU A 122 9.85 9.97 5.11
C LEU A 122 9.45 10.78 3.87
N ALA A 123 10.43 11.14 3.03
CA ALA A 123 10.22 11.86 1.77
C ALA A 123 9.39 11.06 0.74
N ALA A 124 9.32 9.72 0.86
CA ALA A 124 8.51 8.87 -0.02
C ALA A 124 7.01 8.99 0.25
N ASN A 125 6.60 9.56 1.38
CA ASN A 125 5.19 9.84 1.68
C ASN A 125 4.69 10.99 0.79
N LYS A 126 4.06 10.62 -0.33
CA LYS A 126 3.51 11.59 -1.30
C LYS A 126 2.34 12.39 -0.73
N GLY A 127 1.63 11.85 0.26
CA GLY A 127 0.61 12.59 1.02
C GLY A 127 1.16 13.74 1.86
N ARG A 128 2.49 13.77 2.10
CA ARG A 128 3.17 14.77 2.94
C ARG A 128 2.63 14.80 4.37
N ILE A 129 3.16 15.75 5.14
CA ILE A 129 2.70 16.04 6.49
C ILE A 129 1.54 17.05 6.45
N GLU A 130 0.64 16.95 7.42
CA GLU A 130 -0.39 17.94 7.69
C GLU A 130 -0.31 18.41 9.13
N ARG A 131 -0.63 19.68 9.37
CA ARG A 131 -0.79 20.26 10.70
C ARG A 131 -2.25 20.62 10.92
N LYS A 132 -2.90 19.98 11.89
CA LYS A 132 -4.32 20.22 12.21
C LYS A 132 -4.56 20.10 13.72
N ALA A 133 -5.24 21.08 14.30
CA ALA A 133 -5.60 21.11 15.73
C ALA A 133 -4.39 20.84 16.67
N GLY A 134 -3.24 21.47 16.39
CA GLY A 134 -2.01 21.30 17.18
C GLY A 134 -1.21 20.03 16.86
N ARG A 135 -1.75 19.11 16.05
CA ARG A 135 -1.13 17.83 15.71
C ARG A 135 -0.46 17.87 14.36
N THR A 136 0.65 17.15 14.24
CA THR A 136 1.37 16.93 12.98
C THR A 136 1.36 15.44 12.69
N PHE A 137 1.11 15.05 11.44
CA PHE A 137 1.02 13.64 11.03
C PHE A 137 1.19 13.52 9.51
N PHE A 138 1.58 12.36 9.02
CA PHE A 138 1.52 12.03 7.59
C PHE A 138 0.08 11.83 7.15
N ARG A 139 -0.31 12.45 6.03
CA ARG A 139 -1.65 12.25 5.45
C ARG A 139 -1.83 10.80 5.02
N SER A 140 -3.05 10.30 5.25
CA SER A 140 -3.54 9.12 4.54
C SER A 140 -3.71 9.48 3.07
N TYR A 141 -3.34 8.59 2.16
CA TYR A 141 -3.59 8.80 0.74
C TYR A 141 -3.93 7.52 -0.01
N ALA A 142 -4.66 7.66 -1.11
CA ALA A 142 -5.42 6.56 -1.70
C ALA A 142 -4.57 5.33 -2.05
N THR A 143 -3.42 5.53 -2.69
CA THR A 143 -2.54 4.42 -3.08
C THR A 143 -1.92 3.72 -1.87
N ALA A 144 -1.52 4.44 -0.84
CA ALA A 144 -1.04 3.84 0.41
C ALA A 144 -2.16 3.09 1.14
N THR A 145 -3.38 3.63 1.22
CA THR A 145 -4.52 2.93 1.83
C THR A 145 -4.88 1.65 1.07
N CYS A 146 -4.84 1.68 -0.26
CA CYS A 146 -5.03 0.47 -1.08
C CYS A 146 -3.94 -0.58 -0.80
N ASP A 147 -2.66 -0.18 -0.81
CA ASP A 147 -1.56 -1.11 -0.51
C ASP A 147 -1.66 -1.68 0.90
N GLY A 148 -2.03 -0.85 1.88
CA GLY A 148 -2.18 -1.23 3.28
C GLY A 148 -3.26 -2.29 3.48
N VAL A 149 -4.43 -2.09 2.91
CA VAL A 149 -5.53 -3.05 3.04
C VAL A 149 -5.26 -4.34 2.25
N ILE A 150 -4.64 -4.25 1.07
CA ILE A 150 -4.20 -5.44 0.33
C ILE A 150 -3.17 -6.23 1.14
N ALA A 151 -2.22 -5.56 1.81
CA ALA A 151 -1.23 -6.19 2.67
C ALA A 151 -1.87 -6.86 3.90
N LEU A 152 -2.85 -6.21 4.55
CA LEU A 152 -3.60 -6.81 5.66
C LEU A 152 -4.25 -8.12 5.22
N LEU A 153 -5.01 -8.10 4.12
CA LEU A 153 -5.67 -9.28 3.58
C LEU A 153 -4.66 -10.36 3.16
N ALA A 154 -3.55 -9.98 2.52
CA ALA A 154 -2.50 -10.91 2.13
C ALA A 154 -1.81 -11.57 3.33
N SER A 155 -1.78 -10.92 4.50
CA SER A 155 -1.25 -11.48 5.76
C SER A 155 -2.27 -12.33 6.53
N GLY A 156 -3.45 -12.59 5.97
CA GLY A 156 -4.49 -13.41 6.59
C GLY A 156 -5.44 -12.68 7.55
N VAL A 157 -5.45 -11.34 7.55
CA VAL A 157 -6.43 -10.56 8.34
C VAL A 157 -7.82 -10.71 7.73
N ASP A 158 -8.83 -10.95 8.57
CA ASP A 158 -10.22 -11.16 8.13
C ASP A 158 -10.86 -9.88 7.57
N MET A 159 -11.79 -10.05 6.64
CA MET A 159 -12.57 -8.98 6.02
C MET A 159 -13.39 -8.13 7.02
N ASN A 160 -13.70 -8.68 8.19
CA ASN A 160 -14.45 -8.02 9.26
C ASN A 160 -13.54 -7.42 10.36
N ASP A 161 -12.22 -7.58 10.26
CA ASP A 161 -11.28 -6.92 11.19
C ASP A 161 -11.46 -5.39 11.12
N GLU A 162 -11.47 -4.74 12.28
CA GLU A 162 -11.68 -3.29 12.42
C GLU A 162 -10.77 -2.46 11.50
N ARG A 163 -9.54 -2.92 11.28
CA ARG A 163 -8.55 -2.28 10.41
C ARG A 163 -8.96 -2.34 8.94
N VAL A 164 -9.44 -3.49 8.48
CA VAL A 164 -9.91 -3.68 7.10
C VAL A 164 -11.19 -2.89 6.88
N VAL A 165 -12.10 -2.90 7.86
CA VAL A 165 -13.34 -2.11 7.84
C VAL A 165 -13.03 -0.62 7.75
N ALA A 166 -12.12 -0.10 8.57
CA ALA A 166 -11.73 1.30 8.57
C ALA A 166 -11.13 1.75 7.24
N ALA A 167 -10.22 0.95 6.66
CA ALA A 167 -9.64 1.23 5.35
C ALA A 167 -10.69 1.22 4.23
N ARG A 168 -11.64 0.27 4.26
CA ARG A 168 -12.76 0.21 3.31
C ARG A 168 -13.66 1.44 3.41
N VAL A 169 -13.97 1.90 4.63
CA VAL A 169 -14.76 3.12 4.85
C VAL A 169 -14.02 4.34 4.30
N TRP A 170 -12.72 4.47 4.61
CA TRP A 170 -11.90 5.56 4.09
C TRP A 170 -11.87 5.58 2.56
N LEU A 171 -11.69 4.42 1.91
CA LEU A 171 -11.66 4.34 0.44
C LEU A 171 -13.00 4.72 -0.21
N LYS A 172 -14.13 4.33 0.40
CA LYS A 172 -15.47 4.72 -0.08
C LYS A 172 -15.73 6.22 0.05
N GLN A 173 -15.24 6.85 1.12
CA GLN A 173 -15.35 8.29 1.32
C GLN A 173 -14.46 9.09 0.36
N HIS A 174 -13.35 8.51 -0.08
CA HIS A 174 -12.38 9.11 -0.98
C HIS A 174 -12.36 8.40 -2.34
N GLY A 175 -13.53 8.28 -2.96
CA GLY A 175 -13.79 7.48 -4.16
C GLY A 175 -13.27 8.05 -5.49
N ASP A 176 -12.46 9.11 -5.47
CA ASP A 176 -11.94 9.73 -6.70
C ASP A 176 -10.94 8.80 -7.42
N TRP A 177 -11.27 8.47 -8.66
CA TRP A 177 -10.42 7.68 -9.56
C TRP A 177 -9.53 8.55 -10.44
N GLU A 178 -9.85 9.84 -10.63
CA GLU A 178 -9.04 10.74 -11.45
C GLU A 178 -7.81 11.26 -10.73
N TYR A 179 -7.84 11.25 -9.41
CA TYR A 179 -6.71 11.67 -8.61
C TYR A 179 -6.61 10.89 -7.30
N PRO A 180 -5.40 10.48 -6.88
CA PRO A 180 -5.19 9.83 -5.59
C PRO A 180 -5.40 10.82 -4.44
N TYR A 181 -6.60 10.80 -3.86
CA TYR A 181 -6.93 11.64 -2.69
C TYR A 181 -5.85 11.55 -1.61
N GLY A 182 -5.57 12.68 -0.96
CA GLY A 182 -4.58 12.82 0.10
C GLY A 182 -3.21 13.29 -0.39
N ILE A 183 -2.93 13.22 -1.69
CA ILE A 183 -1.74 13.83 -2.29
C ILE A 183 -2.04 15.33 -2.55
N PRO A 184 -1.18 16.28 -2.11
CA PRO A 184 -1.35 17.69 -2.39
C PRO A 184 -1.13 18.02 -3.87
N ARG A 185 -1.93 18.94 -4.42
CA ARG A 185 -1.78 19.47 -5.78
C ARG A 185 -0.90 20.72 -5.85
N ASP A 186 -0.64 21.34 -4.70
CA ASP A 186 0.11 22.58 -4.52
C ASP A 186 1.59 22.32 -4.17
N TYR A 187 2.15 21.20 -4.64
CA TYR A 187 3.56 20.84 -4.47
C TYR A 187 4.31 20.92 -5.80
N PRO A 188 5.61 21.29 -5.84
CA PRO A 188 6.34 21.45 -7.10
C PRO A 188 6.32 20.21 -8.00
N GLU A 189 6.45 19.03 -7.41
CA GLU A 189 6.32 17.78 -8.15
C GLU A 189 4.85 17.31 -8.22
N PRO A 190 4.36 16.94 -9.42
CA PRO A 190 2.97 16.51 -9.63
C PRO A 190 2.79 15.04 -9.23
N TRP A 191 2.93 14.75 -7.92
CA TRP A 191 2.98 13.38 -7.43
C TRP A 191 1.71 12.57 -7.70
N GLY A 192 0.54 13.21 -7.69
CA GLY A 192 -0.72 12.51 -7.94
C GLY A 192 -0.88 12.12 -9.39
N GLU A 193 -0.55 13.02 -10.31
CA GLU A 193 -0.47 12.76 -11.74
C GLU A 193 0.61 11.72 -12.05
N ALA A 194 1.74 11.74 -11.32
CA ALA A 194 2.83 10.79 -11.53
C ALA A 194 2.50 9.33 -11.19
N VAL A 195 1.51 9.08 -10.33
CA VAL A 195 1.11 7.71 -9.92
C VAL A 195 -0.30 7.34 -10.42
N TYR A 196 -0.76 7.96 -11.51
CA TYR A 196 -2.14 7.81 -11.99
C TYR A 196 -2.50 6.35 -12.30
N PHE A 197 -1.67 5.64 -13.07
CA PHE A 197 -1.97 4.25 -13.45
C PHE A 197 -1.69 3.28 -12.31
N TYR A 198 -0.71 3.58 -11.44
CA TYR A 198 -0.55 2.85 -10.19
C TYR A 198 -1.80 2.95 -9.31
N HIS A 199 -2.39 4.15 -9.22
CA HIS A 199 -3.66 4.39 -8.53
C HIS A 199 -4.81 3.58 -9.11
N GLN A 200 -4.96 3.56 -10.44
CA GLN A 200 -5.98 2.70 -11.08
C GLN A 200 -5.80 1.22 -10.70
N ALA A 201 -4.57 0.71 -10.83
CA ALA A 201 -4.26 -0.70 -10.60
C ALA A 201 -4.52 -1.12 -9.15
N VAL A 202 -3.96 -0.38 -8.18
CA VAL A 202 -4.08 -0.76 -6.77
C VAL A 202 -5.48 -0.49 -6.21
N ARG A 203 -6.21 0.53 -6.70
CA ARG A 203 -7.58 0.77 -6.29
C ARG A 203 -8.52 -0.30 -6.83
N ALA A 204 -8.37 -0.72 -8.08
CA ALA A 204 -9.18 -1.81 -8.64
C ALA A 204 -8.99 -3.12 -7.86
N GLU A 205 -7.75 -3.47 -7.53
CA GLU A 205 -7.45 -4.63 -6.69
C GLU A 205 -8.09 -4.49 -5.30
N ALA A 206 -7.91 -3.35 -4.64
CA ALA A 206 -8.46 -3.12 -3.31
C ALA A 206 -10.00 -3.17 -3.31
N TYR A 207 -10.65 -2.53 -4.29
CA TYR A 207 -12.12 -2.50 -4.40
C TYR A 207 -12.69 -3.90 -4.61
N TRP A 208 -12.13 -4.67 -5.54
CA TRP A 208 -12.55 -6.04 -5.79
C TRP A 208 -12.35 -6.92 -4.54
N ARG A 209 -11.17 -6.89 -3.92
CA ARG A 209 -10.88 -7.67 -2.70
C ARG A 209 -11.79 -7.28 -1.53
N LEU A 210 -12.17 -6.01 -1.44
CA LEU A 210 -13.02 -5.50 -0.37
C LEU A 210 -14.52 -5.69 -0.61
N GLY A 211 -14.91 -6.20 -1.77
CA GLY A 211 -16.31 -6.31 -2.19
C GLY A 211 -16.99 -4.95 -2.29
N ILE A 212 -16.25 -3.90 -2.66
CA ILE A 212 -16.83 -2.58 -2.92
C ILE A 212 -17.57 -2.65 -4.26
N GLY A 213 -18.90 -2.64 -4.22
CA GLY A 213 -19.74 -2.60 -5.42
C GLY A 213 -19.88 -1.21 -6.03
N GLY A 214 -20.78 -1.10 -7.02
CA GLY A 214 -20.99 0.11 -7.82
C GLY A 214 -20.56 -0.12 -9.28
N ASP A 215 -20.57 0.95 -10.06
CA ASP A 215 -20.26 0.99 -11.49
C ASP A 215 -18.78 1.34 -11.77
N TRP A 216 -17.93 1.27 -10.74
CA TRP A 216 -16.52 1.64 -10.85
C TRP A 216 -15.77 0.77 -11.86
N ALA A 217 -16.17 -0.49 -12.04
CA ALA A 217 -15.49 -1.43 -12.91
C ALA A 217 -15.71 -1.06 -14.39
N GLU A 218 -16.95 -0.79 -14.77
CA GLU A 218 -17.31 -0.34 -16.11
C GLU A 218 -16.67 1.02 -16.42
N GLN A 219 -16.79 1.99 -15.49
CA GLN A 219 -16.16 3.30 -15.64
C GLN A 219 -14.63 3.22 -15.77
N LEU A 220 -14.00 2.28 -15.06
CA LEU A 220 -12.56 2.05 -15.15
C LEU A 220 -12.18 1.47 -16.53
N ILE A 221 -12.95 0.51 -17.06
CA ILE A 221 -12.69 -0.03 -18.41
C ILE A 221 -12.81 1.08 -19.47
N GLU A 222 -13.86 1.89 -19.43
CA GLU A 222 -14.05 3.02 -20.35
C GLU A 222 -12.90 4.04 -20.24
N ARG A 223 -12.43 4.31 -19.01
CA ARG A 223 -11.27 5.17 -18.75
C ARG A 223 -10.00 4.60 -19.37
N LEU A 224 -9.69 3.33 -19.16
CA LEU A 224 -8.50 2.70 -19.74
C LEU A 224 -8.53 2.71 -21.27
N GLN A 225 -9.70 2.47 -21.88
CA GLN A 225 -9.89 2.55 -23.33
C GLN A 225 -9.58 3.95 -23.89
N ARG A 226 -9.99 5.02 -23.20
CA ARG A 226 -9.66 6.40 -23.60
C ARG A 226 -8.17 6.72 -23.58
N HIS A 227 -7.39 6.00 -22.77
CA HIS A 227 -5.93 6.15 -22.70
C HIS A 227 -5.17 5.21 -23.64
N GLN A 228 -5.85 4.25 -24.28
CA GLN A 228 -5.22 3.31 -25.18
C GLN A 228 -4.84 3.99 -26.51
N ARG A 229 -3.58 3.82 -26.90
CA ARG A 229 -3.05 4.30 -28.19
C ARG A 229 -3.41 3.34 -29.31
N SER A 230 -3.21 3.77 -30.55
CA SER A 230 -3.48 2.96 -31.75
C SER A 230 -2.66 1.67 -31.84
N ASP A 231 -1.48 1.61 -31.19
CA ASP A 231 -0.65 0.42 -31.09
C ASP A 231 -1.05 -0.50 -29.91
N GLY A 232 -2.11 -0.16 -29.18
CA GLY A 232 -2.61 -0.89 -28.02
C GLY A 232 -1.92 -0.55 -26.71
N SER A 233 -0.82 0.21 -26.72
CA SER A 233 -0.11 0.63 -25.51
C SER A 233 -0.87 1.73 -24.76
N ILE A 234 -0.63 1.82 -23.46
CA ILE A 234 -1.11 2.90 -22.60
C ILE A 234 0.12 3.59 -22.00
N ILE A 235 0.10 4.92 -21.93
CA ILE A 235 1.12 5.73 -21.26
C ILE A 235 0.48 6.86 -20.46
N ASN A 236 1.15 7.29 -19.40
CA ASN A 236 0.86 8.54 -18.72
C ASN A 236 1.48 9.71 -19.48
N GLN A 237 0.63 10.53 -20.10
CA GLN A 237 1.05 11.73 -20.84
C GLN A 237 1.24 12.95 -19.94
N GLN A 238 0.76 12.90 -18.69
CA GLN A 238 0.79 14.04 -17.77
C GLN A 238 2.09 14.11 -16.98
N SER A 239 2.69 12.97 -16.63
CA SER A 239 3.93 12.95 -15.85
C SER A 239 4.77 11.70 -16.10
N GLY A 240 6.08 11.88 -16.29
CA GLY A 240 7.07 10.81 -16.37
C GLY A 240 7.84 10.55 -15.06
N LEU A 241 7.50 11.26 -13.97
CA LEU A 241 8.30 11.28 -12.73
C LEU A 241 8.41 9.90 -12.06
N MET A 242 7.36 9.07 -12.14
CA MET A 242 7.36 7.69 -11.64
C MET A 242 7.44 6.66 -12.78
N LYS A 243 7.96 7.07 -13.95
CA LYS A 243 8.14 6.22 -15.14
C LYS A 243 6.83 5.68 -15.74
N GLU A 244 5.67 6.25 -15.41
CA GLU A 244 4.42 5.87 -16.06
C GLU A 244 4.32 6.36 -17.51
N ASN A 245 5.29 7.12 -18.01
CA ASN A 245 5.46 7.41 -19.43
C ASN A 245 6.12 6.26 -20.22
N ASP A 246 6.61 5.22 -19.54
CA ASP A 246 7.07 3.97 -20.16
C ASP A 246 5.87 3.09 -20.53
N PRO A 247 5.66 2.76 -21.82
CA PRO A 247 4.52 1.95 -22.26
C PRO A 247 4.50 0.55 -21.65
N LEU A 248 5.64 -0.05 -21.32
CA LEU A 248 5.66 -1.37 -20.70
C LEU A 248 5.09 -1.31 -19.27
N MET A 249 5.58 -0.35 -18.48
CA MET A 249 5.13 -0.16 -17.10
C MET A 249 3.64 0.19 -17.07
N CYS A 250 3.26 1.19 -17.86
CA CYS A 250 1.93 1.76 -17.80
C CYS A 250 0.87 0.80 -18.38
N SER A 251 1.19 0.07 -19.45
CA SER A 251 0.28 -0.95 -19.98
C SER A 251 0.12 -2.12 -19.00
N ALA A 252 1.19 -2.53 -18.30
CA ALA A 252 1.10 -3.57 -17.28
C ALA A 252 0.17 -3.16 -16.12
N LEU A 253 0.30 -1.92 -15.63
CA LEU A 253 -0.60 -1.38 -14.60
C LEU A 253 -2.05 -1.31 -15.08
N ALA A 254 -2.28 -0.84 -16.31
CA ALA A 254 -3.61 -0.82 -16.91
C ALA A 254 -4.22 -2.23 -17.05
N LEU A 255 -3.42 -3.24 -17.42
CA LEU A 255 -3.88 -4.63 -17.50
C LEU A 255 -4.23 -5.20 -16.12
N ILE A 256 -3.50 -4.85 -15.07
CA ILE A 256 -3.86 -5.21 -13.68
C ILE A 256 -5.20 -4.57 -13.30
N ALA A 257 -5.37 -3.27 -13.58
CA ALA A 257 -6.62 -2.56 -13.34
C ALA A 257 -7.81 -3.22 -14.07
N ALA A 258 -7.64 -3.50 -15.37
CA ALA A 258 -8.64 -4.16 -16.20
C ALA A 258 -8.94 -5.60 -15.73
N HIS A 259 -7.93 -6.33 -15.27
CA HIS A 259 -8.13 -7.67 -14.71
C HIS A 259 -9.13 -7.65 -13.55
N TYR A 260 -8.93 -6.76 -12.57
CA TYR A 260 -9.83 -6.69 -11.40
C TYR A 260 -11.20 -6.11 -11.75
N ALA A 261 -11.28 -5.14 -12.67
CA ALA A 261 -12.57 -4.67 -13.19
C ALA A 261 -13.38 -5.80 -13.84
N ASN A 262 -12.75 -6.60 -14.71
CA ASN A 262 -13.41 -7.75 -15.34
C ASN A 262 -13.83 -8.82 -14.33
N ARG A 263 -13.04 -9.05 -13.28
CA ARG A 263 -13.47 -9.93 -12.18
C ARG A 263 -14.73 -9.40 -11.49
N GLN A 264 -14.76 -8.10 -11.17
CA GLN A 264 -15.93 -7.47 -10.56
C GLN A 264 -17.19 -7.62 -11.43
N ILE A 265 -17.09 -7.38 -12.74
CA ILE A 265 -18.22 -7.50 -13.67
C ILE A 265 -18.73 -8.95 -13.71
N ASN A 266 -17.81 -9.92 -13.82
CA ASN A 266 -18.18 -11.34 -13.88
C ASN A 266 -18.71 -11.90 -12.56
N ASP A 267 -18.30 -11.34 -11.42
CA ASP A 267 -18.80 -11.76 -10.10
C ASP A 267 -20.23 -11.22 -9.81
N VAL A 268 -20.69 -10.22 -10.58
CA VAL A 268 -22.02 -9.59 -10.45
C VAL A 268 -23.03 -10.07 -11.51
N ALA A 269 -22.55 -10.59 -12.65
CA ALA A 269 -23.36 -11.14 -13.75
C ALA A 269 -23.92 -12.54 -13.44
#